data_AF-A0A1R2BMT2-F1
#
_entry.id   AF-A0A1R2BMT2-F1
#
_cell.length_a   1.000
_cell.length_b   1.000
_cell.length_c   1.000
_cell.angle_alpha   90.00
_cell.angle_beta   90.00
_cell.angle_gamma   90.00
#
_symmetry.space_group_name_H-M   'P 1'
#
loop_
_entity.id
_entity.type
_entity.pdbx_description
1 polymer ?
#
loop_
_entity_poly.entity_id
_entity_poly.type
_entity_poly.pdbx_seq_one_letter_code
_entity_poly.pdbx_strand_id
1 'polypeptide(L)'
;MNGKRSNGHRKSEDELKINSFNNFMHRQSVEILSKRSEAERIQKSQRNSMFDISELRNRPDILKRLLDVAIQIEKEKITSYTYEFNFNITYHTLYGERVVITGEPDFLGNWDPLKGLELEWSPGDVWKVNILIAEGIIKDFEYKYVCVKSNCLIWEAGVNRTFKMDDGVKQNSNISFKKEDCWQTC
;
A
#
# COMPACT_ATOMS: atom_id res chain seq x y z
N MET A 1 0.90 10.72 -102.12
CA MET A 1 2.28 10.80 -101.62
C MET A 1 2.33 11.78 -100.45
N ASN A 2 2.66 11.24 -99.28
CA ASN A 2 3.38 11.81 -98.15
C ASN A 2 3.28 13.32 -97.82
N GLY A 3 2.92 13.61 -96.57
CA GLY A 3 3.78 14.49 -95.76
C GLY A 3 3.08 15.28 -94.65
N LYS A 4 3.36 14.89 -93.40
CA LYS A 4 3.71 15.74 -92.23
C LYS A 4 2.70 16.85 -91.85
N ARG A 5 2.23 17.05 -90.62
CA ARG A 5 2.69 16.70 -89.28
C ARG A 5 1.50 16.95 -88.33
N SER A 6 1.24 16.02 -87.42
CA SER A 6 0.34 16.16 -86.29
C SER A 6 0.92 17.13 -85.25
N ASN A 7 0.19 18.20 -84.92
CA ASN A 7 0.54 19.12 -83.83
C ASN A 7 -0.22 18.71 -82.56
N GLY A 8 0.32 17.74 -81.83
CA GLY A 8 -0.11 17.44 -80.46
C GLY A 8 0.51 18.48 -79.51
N HIS A 9 -0.30 19.43 -79.03
CA HIS A 9 0.12 20.34 -77.98
C HIS A 9 0.46 19.53 -76.71
N ARG A 10 1.76 19.51 -76.37
CA ARG A 10 2.28 19.04 -75.09
C ARG A 10 1.66 19.90 -73.99
N LYS A 11 0.77 19.30 -73.18
CA LYS A 11 0.49 19.80 -71.84
C LYS A 11 1.77 19.70 -71.01
N SER A 12 2.16 20.80 -70.39
CA SER A 12 3.38 20.97 -69.61
C SER A 12 3.36 20.13 -68.33
N GLU A 13 4.55 19.75 -67.86
CA GLU A 13 4.79 18.95 -66.64
C GLU A 13 4.22 19.58 -65.36
N ASP A 14 3.78 20.83 -65.41
CA ASP A 14 3.13 21.54 -64.30
C ASP A 14 1.66 21.14 -64.10
N GLU A 15 0.95 20.69 -65.14
CA GLU A 15 -0.43 20.18 -65.00
C GLU A 15 -0.48 18.79 -64.33
N LEU A 16 0.61 18.01 -64.39
CA LEU A 16 0.68 16.70 -63.74
C LEU A 16 0.92 16.79 -62.23
N LYS A 17 1.52 17.89 -61.74
CA LYS A 17 1.72 18.12 -60.30
C LYS A 17 0.45 18.60 -59.61
N ILE A 18 -0.38 19.37 -60.30
CA ILE A 18 -1.67 19.84 -59.75
C ILE A 18 -2.65 18.68 -59.55
N ASN A 19 -2.65 17.69 -60.45
CA ASN A 19 -3.50 16.50 -60.32
C ASN A 19 -3.02 15.51 -59.24
N SER A 20 -1.75 15.55 -58.84
CA SER A 20 -1.26 14.79 -57.67
C SER A 20 -1.67 15.44 -56.34
N PHE A 21 -1.93 16.75 -56.32
CA PHE A 21 -2.29 17.48 -55.10
C PHE A 21 -3.80 17.43 -54.81
N ASN A 22 -4.64 17.42 -55.85
CA ASN A 22 -6.10 17.37 -55.68
C ASN A 22 -6.63 16.00 -55.21
N ASN A 23 -5.87 14.91 -55.40
CA ASN A 23 -6.22 13.60 -54.83
C ASN A 23 -5.86 13.45 -53.34
N PHE A 24 -5.18 14.45 -52.74
CA PHE A 24 -4.85 14.43 -51.32
C PHE A 24 -5.92 15.10 -50.44
N MET A 25 -6.82 15.90 -51.03
CA MET A 25 -7.81 16.68 -50.28
C MET A 25 -9.15 15.95 -50.03
N HIS A 26 -9.28 14.68 -50.43
CA HIS A 26 -10.44 13.84 -50.07
C HIS A 26 -10.11 12.67 -49.15
N ARG A 27 -8.94 12.67 -48.49
CA ARG A 27 -8.77 11.89 -47.27
C ARG A 27 -9.33 12.69 -46.12
N GLN A 28 -10.57 12.38 -45.73
CA GLN A 28 -11.03 12.71 -44.38
C GLN A 28 -9.96 12.19 -43.41
N SER A 29 -9.23 13.12 -42.80
CA SER A 29 -7.94 12.80 -42.19
C SER A 29 -8.09 11.71 -41.14
N VAL A 30 -7.14 10.78 -41.11
CA VAL A 30 -7.09 9.65 -40.17
C VAL A 30 -7.12 10.16 -38.71
N GLU A 31 -6.61 11.37 -38.48
CA GLU A 31 -6.71 12.10 -37.20
C GLU A 31 -8.15 12.48 -36.81
N ILE A 32 -9.03 12.84 -37.75
CA ILE A 32 -10.43 13.19 -37.43
C ILE A 32 -11.23 11.93 -37.06
N LEU A 33 -10.96 10.80 -37.74
CA LEU A 33 -11.56 9.50 -37.40
C LEU A 33 -11.03 8.96 -36.07
N SER A 34 -9.72 9.12 -35.81
CA SER A 34 -9.07 8.78 -34.53
C SER A 34 -9.69 9.58 -33.37
N LYS A 35 -9.80 10.91 -33.50
CA LYS A 35 -10.41 11.77 -32.47
C LYS A 35 -11.88 11.48 -32.22
N ARG A 36 -12.67 11.17 -33.27
CA ARG A 36 -14.07 10.74 -33.09
C ARG A 36 -14.14 9.41 -32.34
N SER A 37 -13.29 8.45 -32.67
CA SER A 37 -13.25 7.15 -31.99
C SER A 37 -12.79 7.26 -30.52
N GLU A 38 -11.88 8.18 -30.22
CA GLU A 38 -11.44 8.48 -28.85
C GLU A 38 -12.52 9.21 -28.06
N ALA A 39 -13.16 10.23 -28.64
CA ALA A 39 -14.28 10.91 -28.01
C ALA A 39 -15.45 9.97 -27.74
N GLU A 40 -15.77 9.05 -28.66
CA GLU A 40 -16.79 8.02 -28.46
C GLU A 40 -16.37 7.00 -27.38
N ARG A 41 -15.09 6.60 -27.32
CA ARG A 41 -14.56 5.74 -26.26
C ARG A 41 -14.63 6.42 -24.90
N ILE A 42 -14.27 7.69 -24.81
CA ILE A 42 -14.34 8.50 -23.59
C ILE A 42 -15.80 8.71 -23.18
N GLN A 43 -16.69 9.00 -24.12
CA GLN A 43 -18.12 9.20 -23.85
C GLN A 43 -18.83 7.90 -23.43
N LYS A 44 -18.44 6.75 -24.01
CA LYS A 44 -18.93 5.42 -23.62
C LYS A 44 -18.37 4.98 -22.26
N SER A 45 -17.11 5.32 -21.97
CA SER A 45 -16.47 5.11 -20.66
C SER A 45 -17.13 5.97 -19.58
N GLN A 46 -17.42 7.25 -19.85
CA GLN A 46 -18.10 8.15 -18.91
C GLN A 46 -19.56 7.75 -18.68
N ARG A 47 -20.29 7.32 -19.72
CA ARG A 47 -21.65 6.75 -19.55
C ARG A 47 -21.66 5.50 -18.68
N ASN A 48 -20.62 4.66 -18.79
CA ASN A 48 -20.47 3.48 -17.95
C ASN A 48 -19.92 3.80 -16.54
N SER A 49 -19.53 5.05 -16.28
CA SER A 49 -18.99 5.51 -14.99
C SER A 49 -20.02 6.25 -14.13
N MET A 50 -21.15 6.69 -14.69
CA MET A 50 -22.15 7.46 -13.96
C MET A 50 -23.31 6.54 -13.56
N PHE A 51 -23.19 5.92 -12.40
CA PHE A 51 -24.25 5.10 -11.81
C PHE A 51 -25.40 6.02 -11.38
N ASP A 52 -26.57 5.92 -12.01
CA ASP A 52 -27.74 6.71 -11.63
C ASP A 52 -28.37 6.13 -10.36
N ILE A 53 -28.32 6.89 -9.26
CA ILE A 53 -28.85 6.49 -7.95
C ILE A 53 -30.36 6.21 -8.01
N SER A 54 -31.09 6.81 -8.96
CA SER A 54 -32.53 6.56 -9.10
C SER A 54 -32.85 5.12 -9.54
N GLU A 55 -31.95 4.45 -10.25
CA GLU A 55 -32.09 3.06 -10.71
C GLU A 55 -32.05 2.04 -9.56
N LEU A 56 -31.45 2.41 -8.43
CA LEU A 56 -31.36 1.55 -7.25
C LEU A 56 -32.69 1.41 -6.52
N ARG A 57 -33.56 2.41 -6.61
CA ARG A 57 -34.83 2.48 -5.86
C ARG A 57 -35.78 1.33 -6.15
N ASN A 58 -35.74 0.80 -7.37
CA ASN A 58 -36.61 -0.28 -7.84
C ASN A 58 -35.92 -1.65 -7.85
N ARG A 59 -34.71 -1.78 -7.27
CA ARG A 59 -33.93 -3.02 -7.22
C ARG A 59 -33.44 -3.31 -5.80
N PRO A 60 -34.33 -3.79 -4.90
CA PRO A 60 -34.02 -3.98 -3.48
C PRO A 60 -32.86 -4.95 -3.24
N ASP A 61 -32.68 -5.95 -4.10
CA ASP A 61 -31.60 -6.94 -4.02
C ASP A 61 -30.22 -6.33 -4.29
N ILE A 62 -30.15 -5.35 -5.21
CA ILE A 62 -28.91 -4.61 -5.49
C ILE A 62 -28.61 -3.66 -4.33
N LEU A 63 -29.62 -2.96 -3.82
CA LEU A 63 -29.48 -2.09 -2.64
C LEU A 63 -28.97 -2.85 -1.42
N LYS A 64 -29.52 -4.04 -1.14
CA LYS A 64 -29.07 -4.89 -0.04
C LYS A 64 -27.60 -5.29 -0.23
N ARG A 65 -27.21 -5.73 -1.42
CA ARG A 65 -25.81 -6.12 -1.69
C ARG A 65 -24.86 -4.93 -1.61
N LEU A 66 -25.25 -3.77 -2.11
CA LEU A 66 -24.44 -2.55 -2.00
C LEU A 66 -24.32 -2.07 -0.56
N LEU A 67 -25.40 -2.17 0.22
CA LEU A 67 -25.38 -1.84 1.65
C LEU A 67 -24.52 -2.83 2.43
N ASP A 68 -24.62 -4.13 2.17
CA ASP A 68 -23.78 -5.16 2.78
C ASP A 68 -22.30 -4.92 2.44
N VAL A 69 -21.99 -4.57 1.20
CA VAL A 69 -20.62 -4.22 0.76
C VAL A 69 -20.15 -2.90 1.39
N ALA A 70 -20.98 -1.88 1.47
CA ALA A 70 -20.63 -0.61 2.10
C ALA A 70 -20.40 -0.78 3.60
N ILE A 71 -21.25 -1.56 4.28
CA ILE A 71 -21.09 -1.94 5.69
C ILE A 71 -19.80 -2.76 5.87
N GLN A 72 -19.48 -3.67 4.95
CA GLN A 72 -18.24 -4.44 4.99
C GLN A 72 -17.01 -3.53 4.82
N ILE A 73 -17.04 -2.62 3.84
CA ILE A 73 -15.98 -1.62 3.60
C ILE A 73 -15.82 -0.68 4.80
N GLU A 74 -16.93 -0.23 5.39
CA GLU A 74 -16.91 0.60 6.60
C GLU A 74 -16.39 -0.17 7.80
N LYS A 75 -16.76 -1.44 7.98
CA LYS A 75 -16.19 -2.31 9.02
C LYS A 75 -14.69 -2.48 8.84
N GLU A 76 -14.21 -2.69 7.63
CA GLU A 76 -12.77 -2.81 7.31
C GLU A 76 -12.02 -1.48 7.46
N LYS A 77 -12.67 -0.34 7.21
CA LYS A 77 -12.12 1.01 7.51
C LYS A 77 -12.17 1.39 8.99
N ILE A 78 -13.13 0.88 9.76
CA ILE A 78 -13.28 1.11 11.20
C ILE A 78 -12.30 0.24 12.02
N THR A 79 -11.67 -0.77 11.41
CA THR A 79 -10.67 -1.63 12.05
C THR A 79 -9.24 -1.09 12.05
N SER A 80 -8.97 0.14 11.58
CA SER A 80 -7.63 0.73 11.71
C SER A 80 -7.41 1.22 13.15
N TYR A 81 -7.15 0.29 14.07
CA TYR A 81 -6.58 0.62 15.36
C TYR A 81 -5.10 0.91 15.20
N THR A 82 -4.63 1.99 15.79
CA THR A 82 -3.20 2.21 15.98
C THR A 82 -2.81 1.58 17.31
N TYR A 83 -1.83 0.68 17.31
CA TYR A 83 -1.33 0.03 18.52
C TYR A 83 -0.03 0.70 18.95
N GLU A 84 0.06 1.08 20.21
CA GLU A 84 1.28 1.64 20.80
C GLU A 84 1.79 0.70 21.88
N PHE A 85 2.97 0.11 21.69
CA PHE A 85 3.60 -0.77 22.67
C PHE A 85 4.77 -0.06 23.33
N ASN A 86 4.68 0.11 24.65
CA ASN A 86 5.74 0.65 25.49
C ASN A 86 6.32 -0.45 26.37
N PHE A 87 7.48 -0.98 26.00
CA PHE A 87 8.19 -1.97 26.80
C PHE A 87 9.28 -1.28 27.61
N ASN A 88 9.30 -1.52 28.91
CA ASN A 88 10.35 -1.09 29.82
C ASN A 88 10.87 -2.30 30.57
N ILE A 89 12.19 -2.51 30.58
CA ILE A 89 12.81 -3.57 31.36
C ILE A 89 14.00 -3.05 32.16
N THR A 90 14.05 -3.41 33.45
CA THR A 90 15.21 -3.13 34.29
C THR A 90 16.24 -4.24 34.17
N TYR A 91 17.42 -3.92 33.65
CA TYR A 91 18.54 -4.84 33.51
C TYR A 91 19.90 -4.12 33.47
N HIS A 92 20.78 -4.49 34.40
CA HIS A 92 22.14 -3.95 34.46
C HIS A 92 23.00 -4.55 33.35
N THR A 93 23.73 -3.69 32.64
CA THR A 93 24.54 -4.05 31.48
C THR A 93 25.88 -3.34 31.53
N LEU A 94 26.88 -3.93 30.87
CA LEU A 94 28.19 -3.34 30.70
C LEU A 94 28.27 -2.48 29.43
N TYR A 95 29.28 -1.62 29.36
CA TYR A 95 29.52 -0.78 28.18
C TYR A 95 29.68 -1.65 26.91
N GLY A 96 28.93 -1.30 25.86
CA GLY A 96 28.92 -2.02 24.58
C GLY A 96 27.94 -3.20 24.51
N GLU A 97 27.24 -3.53 25.60
CA GLU A 97 26.12 -4.46 25.56
C GLU A 97 24.83 -3.75 25.13
N ARG A 98 23.93 -4.50 24.50
CA ARG A 98 22.62 -3.99 24.05
C ARG A 98 21.52 -4.94 24.50
N VAL A 99 20.35 -4.41 24.81
CA VAL A 99 19.16 -5.23 25.10
C VAL A 99 18.23 -5.19 23.90
N VAL A 100 17.77 -6.37 23.48
CA VAL A 100 16.86 -6.56 22.35
C VAL A 100 15.64 -7.34 22.84
N ILE A 101 14.47 -6.99 22.33
CA ILE A 101 13.24 -7.77 22.47
C ILE A 101 12.97 -8.54 21.17
N THR A 102 12.69 -9.83 21.30
CA THR A 102 12.28 -10.68 20.17
C THR A 102 11.10 -11.56 20.56
N GLY A 103 10.31 -12.00 19.58
CA GLY A 103 9.11 -12.79 19.82
C GLY A 103 8.52 -13.35 18.54
N GLU A 104 7.37 -14.00 18.66
CA GLU A 104 6.64 -14.60 17.53
C GLU A 104 6.27 -13.60 16.40
N PRO A 105 5.84 -12.35 16.69
CA PRO A 105 5.44 -11.43 15.63
C PRO A 105 6.61 -11.01 14.73
N ASP A 106 6.31 -10.76 13.45
CA ASP A 106 7.30 -10.30 12.46
C ASP A 106 7.96 -8.98 12.89
N PHE A 107 7.20 -8.08 13.54
CA PHE A 107 7.74 -6.81 14.05
C PHE A 107 8.72 -6.99 15.23
N LEU A 108 8.71 -8.16 15.88
CA LEU A 108 9.69 -8.57 16.90
C LEU A 108 10.76 -9.51 16.35
N GLY A 109 10.80 -9.72 15.03
CA GLY A 109 11.86 -10.49 14.39
C GLY A 109 11.66 -12.01 14.40
N ASN A 110 10.48 -12.53 14.75
CA ASN A 110 10.15 -13.96 14.71
C ASN A 110 11.21 -14.85 15.40
N TRP A 111 11.48 -14.54 16.68
CA TRP A 111 12.48 -15.20 17.53
C TRP A 111 13.96 -15.07 17.09
N ASP A 112 14.26 -14.20 16.12
CA ASP A 112 15.63 -13.86 15.71
C ASP A 112 16.11 -12.60 16.45
N PRO A 113 17.08 -12.71 17.40
CA PRO A 113 17.60 -11.55 18.13
C PRO A 113 18.34 -10.53 17.26
N LEU A 114 18.78 -10.89 16.06
CA LEU A 114 19.39 -9.94 15.13
C LEU A 114 18.36 -9.11 14.37
N LYS A 115 17.10 -9.57 14.33
CA LYS A 115 15.95 -8.85 13.75
C LYS A 115 14.99 -8.31 14.82
N GLY A 116 15.26 -8.61 16.07
CA GLY A 116 14.51 -8.07 17.20
C GLY A 116 14.68 -6.56 17.33
N LEU A 117 13.84 -5.96 18.15
CA LEU A 117 13.87 -4.52 18.38
C LEU A 117 14.88 -4.20 19.46
N GLU A 118 15.85 -3.34 19.14
CA GLU A 118 16.82 -2.83 20.10
C GLU A 118 16.16 -1.82 21.04
N LEU A 119 16.41 -1.96 22.33
CA LEU A 119 15.92 -1.04 23.35
C LEU A 119 16.94 0.09 23.56
N GLU A 120 16.43 1.26 23.92
CA GLU A 120 17.23 2.41 24.31
C GLU A 120 17.49 2.37 25.83
N TRP A 121 18.75 2.50 26.23
CA TRP A 121 19.13 2.59 27.63
C TRP A 121 18.75 3.95 28.21
N SER A 122 18.21 3.96 29.43
CA SER A 122 17.92 5.13 30.23
C SER A 122 18.59 5.03 31.61
N PRO A 123 18.87 6.17 32.28
CA PRO A 123 19.40 6.16 33.64
C PRO A 123 18.59 5.30 34.61
N GLY A 124 19.29 4.53 35.45
CA GLY A 124 18.69 3.56 36.38
C GLY A 124 18.61 2.13 35.83
N ASP A 125 19.43 1.80 34.82
CA ASP A 125 19.45 0.48 34.16
C ASP A 125 18.10 0.08 33.57
N VAL A 126 17.34 1.08 33.10
CA VAL A 126 16.04 0.88 32.48
C VAL A 126 16.19 0.95 30.97
N TRP A 127 15.88 -0.14 30.29
CA TRP A 127 15.85 -0.24 28.85
C TRP A 127 14.43 -0.03 28.35
N LYS A 128 14.24 0.76 27.30
CA LYS A 128 12.91 1.16 26.82
C LYS A 128 12.79 1.05 25.31
N VAL A 129 11.61 0.69 24.83
CA VAL A 129 11.26 0.83 23.41
C VAL A 129 9.79 1.19 23.28
N ASN A 130 9.50 2.12 22.37
CA ASN A 130 8.15 2.49 21.97
C ASN A 130 7.95 2.07 20.51
N ILE A 131 6.85 1.39 20.23
CA ILE A 131 6.51 0.87 18.91
C ILE A 131 5.10 1.33 18.58
N LEU A 132 4.96 2.05 17.46
CA LEU A 132 3.66 2.44 16.93
C LEU A 132 3.35 1.63 15.67
N ILE A 133 2.27 0.84 15.71
CA ILE A 133 1.78 0.05 14.59
C ILE A 133 0.48 0.69 14.11
N ALA A 134 0.52 1.35 12.95
CA ALA A 134 -0.57 2.19 12.47
C ALA A 134 -1.80 1.39 11.99
N GLU A 135 -1.60 0.16 11.54
CA GLU A 135 -2.66 -0.68 10.94
C GLU A 135 -2.35 -2.17 11.18
N GLY A 136 -3.36 -2.94 11.57
CA GLY A 136 -3.24 -4.39 11.70
C GLY A 136 -4.21 -4.99 12.72
N ILE A 137 -4.32 -6.32 12.74
CA ILE A 137 -4.92 -7.07 13.85
C ILE A 137 -3.76 -7.79 14.53
N ILE A 138 -3.40 -7.33 15.72
CA ILE A 138 -2.40 -8.01 16.55
C ILE A 138 -3.14 -8.96 17.47
N LYS A 139 -2.66 -10.20 17.53
CA LYS A 139 -3.15 -11.24 18.44
C LYS A 139 -2.24 -11.31 19.66
N ASP A 140 -2.66 -12.05 20.67
CA ASP A 140 -1.77 -12.45 21.75
C ASP A 140 -0.53 -13.15 21.19
N PHE A 141 0.63 -12.86 21.75
CA PHE A 141 1.92 -13.37 21.27
C PHE A 141 2.89 -13.60 22.41
N GLU A 142 3.95 -14.35 22.12
CA GLU A 142 5.05 -14.55 23.04
C GLU A 142 6.27 -13.71 22.66
N TYR A 143 7.02 -13.28 23.67
CA TYR A 143 8.25 -12.52 23.53
C TYR A 143 9.25 -12.83 24.64
N LYS A 144 10.49 -12.41 24.42
CA LYS A 144 11.60 -12.61 25.34
C LYS A 144 12.68 -11.55 25.14
N TYR A 145 13.38 -11.19 26.21
CA TYR A 145 14.51 -10.29 26.15
C TYR A 145 15.84 -11.02 25.97
N VAL A 146 16.74 -10.39 25.21
CA VAL A 146 18.08 -10.90 24.89
C VAL A 146 19.10 -9.79 25.06
N CYS A 147 20.14 -10.04 25.83
CA CYS A 147 21.30 -9.17 25.93
C CYS A 147 22.31 -9.60 24.87
N VAL A 148 22.57 -8.70 23.93
CA VAL A 148 23.52 -8.87 22.84
C VAL A 148 24.87 -8.33 23.30
N LYS A 149 25.84 -9.24 23.40
CA LYS A 149 27.24 -8.93 23.67
C LYS A 149 28.04 -9.13 22.39
N SER A 150 29.28 -8.65 22.37
CA SER A 150 30.15 -8.76 21.18
C SER A 150 30.31 -10.19 20.66
N ASN A 151 30.30 -11.19 21.56
CA ASN A 151 30.64 -12.57 21.23
C ASN A 151 29.51 -13.57 21.55
N CYS A 152 28.42 -13.14 22.17
CA CYS A 152 27.34 -14.04 22.57
C CYS A 152 26.00 -13.33 22.78
N LEU A 153 24.94 -14.12 22.75
CA LEU A 153 23.58 -13.71 23.05
C LEU A 153 23.16 -14.35 24.38
N ILE A 154 22.73 -13.53 25.34
CA ILE A 154 22.23 -14.00 26.64
C ILE A 154 20.71 -13.79 26.68
N TRP A 155 19.97 -14.88 26.60
CA TRP A 155 18.52 -14.87 26.78
C TRP A 155 18.17 -14.75 28.26
N GLU A 156 17.05 -14.11 28.58
CA GLU A 156 16.52 -14.18 29.95
C GLU A 156 16.18 -15.63 30.35
N ALA A 157 16.22 -15.93 31.64
CA ALA A 157 15.90 -17.27 32.15
C ALA A 157 14.38 -17.53 32.10
N GLY A 158 13.96 -18.76 32.41
CA GLY A 158 12.55 -19.09 32.53
C GLY A 158 11.78 -19.21 31.20
N VAL A 159 10.45 -19.29 31.33
CA VAL A 159 9.50 -19.44 30.22
C VAL A 159 9.32 -18.13 29.46
N ASN A 160 8.90 -18.22 28.19
CA ASN A 160 8.58 -17.07 27.37
C ASN A 160 7.50 -16.20 28.05
N ARG A 161 7.60 -14.88 27.86
CA ARG A 161 6.58 -13.96 28.34
C ARG A 161 5.42 -13.95 27.35
N THR A 162 4.20 -14.02 27.87
CA THR A 162 2.99 -13.88 27.05
C THR A 162 2.50 -12.43 27.11
N PHE A 163 2.21 -11.87 25.95
CA PHE A 163 1.56 -10.60 25.77
C PHE A 163 0.08 -10.82 25.45
N LYS A 164 -0.81 -10.22 26.24
CA LYS A 164 -2.26 -10.30 26.02
C LYS A 164 -2.81 -8.97 25.56
N MET A 165 -3.59 -9.00 24.47
CA MET A 165 -4.18 -7.80 23.89
C MET A 165 -5.31 -7.21 24.76
N ASP A 166 -5.85 -7.99 25.68
CA ASP A 166 -6.88 -7.58 26.63
C ASP A 166 -6.38 -6.54 27.66
N ASP A 167 -5.07 -6.46 27.89
CA ASP A 167 -4.46 -5.53 28.87
C ASP A 167 -4.32 -4.09 28.31
N GLY A 168 -4.73 -3.86 27.07
CA GLY A 168 -4.58 -2.57 26.37
C GLY A 168 -5.56 -1.50 26.85
N VAL A 169 -5.05 -0.28 27.01
CA VAL A 169 -5.88 0.90 27.27
C VAL A 169 -6.35 1.47 25.94
N LYS A 170 -7.65 1.34 25.65
CA LYS A 170 -8.25 1.87 24.43
C LYS A 170 -8.65 3.34 24.59
N GLN A 171 -8.08 4.20 23.76
CA GLN A 171 -8.43 5.61 23.63
C GLN A 171 -8.86 5.88 22.19
N ASN A 172 -10.16 5.98 21.94
CA ASN A 172 -10.74 6.10 20.60
C ASN A 172 -10.32 4.95 19.68
N SER A 173 -9.49 5.25 18.67
CA SER A 173 -8.89 4.31 17.72
C SER A 173 -7.43 3.97 18.04
N ASN A 174 -6.89 4.46 19.15
CA ASN A 174 -5.55 4.10 19.63
C ASN A 174 -5.67 3.11 20.79
N ILE A 175 -4.85 2.07 20.79
CA ILE A 175 -4.74 1.12 21.88
C ILE A 175 -3.29 1.16 22.38
N SER A 176 -3.12 1.67 23.58
CA SER A 176 -1.80 1.81 24.21
C SER A 176 -1.56 0.71 25.22
N PHE A 177 -0.38 0.11 25.17
CA PHE A 177 0.09 -0.91 26.07
C PHE A 177 1.35 -0.45 26.76
N LYS A 178 1.44 -0.71 28.06
CA LYS A 178 2.64 -0.45 28.84
C LYS A 178 3.03 -1.71 29.58
N LYS A 179 4.26 -2.15 29.37
CA LYS A 179 4.86 -3.28 30.07
C LYS A 179 6.05 -2.80 30.88
N GLU A 180 6.03 -3.12 32.17
CA GLU A 180 7.14 -2.92 33.08
C GLU A 180 7.63 -4.29 33.53
N ASP A 181 8.78 -4.70 32.98
CA ASP A 181 9.39 -5.99 33.20
C ASP A 181 10.68 -5.85 34.03
N CYS A 182 11.04 -6.94 34.71
CA CYS A 182 12.35 -7.13 35.29
C CYS A 182 12.98 -8.36 34.65
N TRP A 183 14.29 -8.32 34.40
CA TRP A 183 15.00 -9.45 33.82
C TRP A 183 14.78 -10.74 34.60
N GLN A 184 14.37 -11.82 33.91
CA GLN A 184 14.20 -13.12 34.53
C GLN A 184 15.57 -13.76 34.80
N THR A 185 15.88 -13.97 36.09
CA THR A 185 17.01 -14.77 36.54
C THR A 185 16.52 -16.18 36.91
N CYS A 186 17.38 -17.18 36.72
CA CYS A 186 17.11 -18.57 37.05
C CYS A 186 16.82 -18.79 38.55
#